data_AF-A0A925E113-F1
#
_entry.id   AF-A0A925E113-F1
#
_cell.length_a   1.000
_cell.length_b   1.000
_cell.length_c   1.000
_cell.angle_alpha   90.00
_cell.angle_beta   90.00
_cell.angle_gamma   90.00
#
_symmetry.space_group_name_H-M   'P 1'
#
loop_
_entity.id
_entity.type
_entity.pdbx_description
1 polymer ?
#
loop_
_entity_poly.entity_id
_entity_poly.type
_entity_poly.pdbx_seq_one_letter_code
_entity_poly.pdbx_strand_id
1 'polypeptide(L)' 'RIITNLTKTAEERFHEFEDKYAAIAKRIPQYALASYLGMTTQYLSKLRNIRVPKKS' A
#
# COMPACT_ATOMS: atom_id res chain seq x y z
N ARG A 1 -23.70 -13.81 12.31
CA ARG A 1 -22.31 -14.06 11.86
C ARG A 1 -22.00 -12.92 10.88
N ILE A 2 -20.86 -12.23 10.78
CA ILE A 2 -19.49 -12.72 10.64
C ILE A 2 -18.55 -11.51 10.87
N ILE A 3 -17.50 -11.72 11.66
CA ILE A 3 -16.39 -10.80 11.90
C ILE A 3 -15.53 -10.70 10.63
N THR A 4 -15.95 -9.95 9.61
CA THR A 4 -15.21 -9.85 8.33
C THR A 4 -14.71 -8.44 8.01
N ASN A 5 -14.80 -7.51 8.96
CA ASN A 5 -14.46 -6.11 8.70
C ASN A 5 -13.30 -5.56 9.56
N LEU A 6 -12.48 -6.43 10.17
CA LEU A 6 -11.36 -6.00 11.02
C LEU A 6 -9.98 -6.59 10.65
N THR A 7 -9.83 -7.31 9.54
CA THR A 7 -8.64 -8.17 9.33
C THR A 7 -7.68 -7.74 8.23
N LYS A 8 -7.95 -6.67 7.47
CA LYS A 8 -7.03 -6.25 6.40
C LYS A 8 -5.87 -5.46 6.98
N THR A 9 -4.66 -5.98 6.78
CA THR A 9 -3.42 -5.31 7.17
C THR A 9 -3.19 -4.08 6.30
N ALA A 10 -2.30 -3.20 6.75
CA ALA A 10 -1.93 -2.02 5.98
C ALA A 10 -1.37 -2.40 4.59
N GLU A 11 -0.69 -3.55 4.50
CA GLU A 11 -0.20 -4.13 3.24
C GLU A 11 -1.36 -4.49 2.30
N GLU A 12 -2.36 -5.22 2.77
CA GLU A 12 -3.49 -5.60 1.92
C GLU A 12 -4.27 -4.38 1.41
N ARG A 13 -4.44 -3.35 2.26
CA ARG A 13 -5.04 -2.08 1.84
C ARG A 13 -4.20 -1.37 0.79
N PHE A 14 -2.86 -1.45 0.89
CA PHE A 14 -1.97 -0.91 -0.14
C PHE A 14 -2.13 -1.66 -1.46
N HIS A 15 -2.21 -2.98 -1.41
CA HIS A 15 -2.42 -3.82 -2.59
C HIS A 15 -3.76 -3.50 -3.27
N GLU A 16 -4.85 -3.42 -2.52
CA GLU A 16 -6.16 -3.03 -3.07
C GLU A 16 -6.17 -1.60 -3.61
N PHE A 17 -5.48 -0.67 -2.93
CA PHE A 17 -5.38 0.71 -3.39
C PHE A 17 -4.57 0.82 -4.68
N GLU A 18 -3.45 0.12 -4.78
CA GLU A 18 -2.62 0.13 -5.97
C GLU A 18 -3.31 -0.56 -7.15
N ASP A 19 -4.05 -1.64 -6.92
CA ASP A 19 -4.85 -2.33 -7.94
C ASP A 19 -6.00 -1.45 -8.47
N LYS A 20 -6.80 -0.87 -7.56
CA LYS A 20 -7.94 -0.02 -7.94
C LYS A 20 -7.53 1.36 -8.45
N TYR A 21 -6.43 1.91 -7.94
CA TYR A 21 -6.05 3.30 -8.15
C TYR A 21 -4.56 3.44 -8.52
N ALA A 22 -4.04 2.56 -9.38
CA ALA A 22 -2.65 2.58 -9.84
C ALA A 22 -2.17 3.96 -10.34
N ALA A 23 -3.03 4.68 -11.08
CA ALA A 23 -2.71 6.01 -11.60
C ALA A 23 -2.55 7.06 -10.49
N ILE A 24 -3.31 6.94 -9.41
CA ILE A 24 -3.24 7.83 -8.24
C ILE A 24 -2.00 7.48 -7.42
N ALA A 25 -1.75 6.20 -7.17
CA ALA A 25 -0.57 5.70 -6.45
C ALA A 25 0.76 6.20 -7.07
N LYS A 26 0.80 6.40 -8.39
CA LYS A 26 1.97 6.97 -9.10
C LYS A 26 2.13 8.48 -8.96
N ARG A 27 1.07 9.22 -8.65
CA ARG A 27 1.04 10.69 -8.59
C ARG A 27 1.15 11.24 -7.17
N ILE A 28 0.70 10.47 -6.19
CA ILE A 28 0.73 10.89 -4.78
C ILE A 28 2.12 10.65 -4.16
N PRO A 29 2.57 11.52 -3.26
CA PRO A 29 3.80 11.29 -2.53
C PRO A 29 3.64 10.17 -1.52
N GLN A 30 4.75 9.46 -1.24
CA GLN A 30 4.76 8.27 -0.39
C GLN A 30 4.30 8.56 1.05
N TYR A 31 4.55 9.77 1.59
CA TYR A 31 4.09 10.13 2.92
C TYR A 31 2.56 10.21 3.02
N ALA A 32 1.90 10.77 2.00
CA ALA A 32 0.44 10.88 1.98
C ALA A 32 -0.21 9.50 1.89
N LEU A 33 0.37 8.62 1.07
CA LEU A 33 -0.10 7.24 0.95
C LEU A 33 0.11 6.45 2.25
N ALA A 34 1.24 6.63 2.93
CA ALA A 34 1.51 5.99 4.22
C ALA A 34 0.53 6.45 5.31
N SER A 35 0.26 7.76 5.39
CA SER A 35 -0.74 8.32 6.30
C SER A 35 -2.15 7.79 6.01
N TYR A 36 -2.53 7.66 4.74
CA TYR A 36 -3.83 7.11 4.33
C TYR A 36 -3.98 5.62 4.70
N LEU A 37 -2.92 4.84 4.54
CA LEU A 37 -2.93 3.40 4.81
C LEU A 37 -2.67 3.04 6.27
N GLY A 38 -2.39 4.03 7.13
CA GLY A 38 -2.11 3.82 8.56
C GLY A 38 -0.77 3.13 8.80
N MET A 39 0.24 3.42 7.98
CA MET A 39 1.58 2.83 8.11
C MET A 39 2.69 3.89 8.04
N THR A 40 3.92 3.50 8.35
CA THR A 40 5.07 4.40 8.22
C THR A 40 5.55 4.48 6.77
N THR A 41 6.11 5.64 6.40
CA THR A 41 6.73 5.85 5.08
C THR A 41 7.84 4.86 4.78
N GLN A 42 8.60 4.47 5.82
CA GLN A 42 9.66 3.47 5.76
C GLN A 42 9.11 2.09 5.41
N TYR A 43 8.01 1.69 6.06
CA TYR A 43 7.33 0.42 5.78
C TYR A 43 6.75 0.39 4.36
N LEU A 44 6.09 1.48 3.94
CA LEU A 44 5.61 1.63 2.56
C LEU A 44 6.74 1.57 1.53
N SER A 45 7.90 2.15 1.84
CA SER A 45 9.09 2.08 0.98
C SER A 45 9.55 0.63 0.79
N LYS A 46 9.59 -0.13 1.89
CA LYS A 46 9.96 -1.55 1.89
C LYS A 46 9.00 -2.38 1.03
N LEU A 47 7.68 -2.16 1.20
CA LEU A 47 6.62 -2.77 0.40
C LEU A 47 6.77 -2.52 -1.10
N ARG A 48 7.07 -1.28 -1.50
CA ARG A 48 7.30 -0.91 -2.91
C ARG A 48 8.57 -1.55 -3.46
N ASN A 49 9.65 -1.60 -2.67
CA ASN A 49 10.93 -2.16 -3.08
C ASN A 49 10.88 -3.68 -3.28
N ILE A 50 10.07 -4.41 -2.50
CA ILE A 50 9.85 -5.86 -2.70
C ILE A 50 9.15 -6.13 -4.04
N ARG A 51 8.31 -5.19 -4.52
CA ARG A 51 7.48 -5.36 -5.72
C ARG A 51 8.09 -4.88 -7.03
N VAL A 52 9.11 -4.02 -7.01
CA VAL A 52 9.86 -3.76 -8.25
C VAL A 52 10.66 -5.01 -8.58
N PRO A 53 10.32 -5.79 -9.64
CA PRO A 53 11.20 -6.86 -10.07
C PRO A 53 12.53 -6.18 -10.37
N LYS A 54 13.57 -6.60 -9.65
CA LYS A 54 14.95 -6.20 -9.89
C LYS A 54 15.17 -6.45 -11.39
N LYS A 55 15.15 -5.39 -12.20
CA LYS A 55 15.37 -5.47 -13.64
C LYS A 55 16.82 -5.91 -13.79
N SER A 56 17.00 -7.22 -13.91
CA SER A 56 18.27 -7.86 -14.20
C SER A 56 18.57 -7.78 -15.70
#